data_AF-A0A377E5J9-F1
#
_entry.id   AF-A0A377E5J9-F1
#
_cell.length_a   1.000
_cell.length_b   1.000
_cell.length_c   1.000
_cell.angle_alpha   90.00
_cell.angle_beta   90.00
_cell.angle_gamma   90.00
#
_symmetry.space_group_name_H-M   'P 1'
#
loop_
_entity.id
_entity.type
_entity.pdbx_description
1 polymer ?
#
loop_
_entity_poly.entity_id
_entity_poly.type
_entity_poly.pdbx_seq_one_letter_code
_entity_poly.pdbx_strand_id
1 'polypeptide(L)'
;MINRIVSFFILCLVLCIPLCVAYFHSGELMMRFVFFWPFFMSIMWIVGGVYFWVYRERHWPWGENAPAPQLKDNPSISIIIPCFNEEKNVEETIHAALAQRYENIEVIAVNDGSTDKTRAILDRMAAQIPHLRVIHLAQNQGKAIALKTGAAAAKSEYLVCIDGDALLDRDAAAYIVEPMLYNPRVGAVTGNPRIRTRSTWWVKFRLASIPQLLV
;
A
#
# COMPACT_ATOMS: atom_id res chain seq x y z
N MET A 1 76.86 14.35 2.16
CA MET A 1 75.75 13.53 1.60
C MET A 1 74.97 12.77 2.67
N ILE A 2 75.63 12.13 3.63
CA ILE A 2 74.98 11.33 4.70
C ILE A 2 73.89 12.11 5.47
N ASN A 3 74.13 13.36 5.85
CA ASN A 3 73.15 14.15 6.62
C ASN A 3 71.83 14.43 5.87
N ARG A 4 71.85 14.50 4.53
CA ARG A 4 70.63 14.70 3.72
C ARG A 4 69.81 13.42 3.61
N ILE A 5 70.48 12.27 3.52
CA ILE A 5 69.83 10.96 3.50
C ILE A 5 69.19 10.67 4.87
N VAL A 6 69.91 10.94 5.96
CA VAL A 6 69.38 10.77 7.33
C VAL A 6 68.17 11.69 7.57
N SER A 7 68.25 12.95 7.13
CA SER A 7 67.12 13.89 7.25
C SER A 7 65.89 13.45 6.45
N PHE A 8 66.09 12.83 5.27
CA PHE A 8 65.00 12.28 4.46
C PHE A 8 64.31 11.10 5.15
N PHE A 9 65.08 10.17 5.74
CA PHE A 9 64.49 9.05 6.50
C PHE A 9 63.74 9.51 7.75
N ILE A 10 64.26 10.51 8.47
CA ILE A 10 63.57 11.11 9.62
C ILE A 10 62.27 11.78 9.17
N LEU A 11 62.28 12.52 8.06
CA LEU A 11 61.08 13.15 7.51
C LEU A 11 60.03 12.11 7.08
N CYS A 12 60.43 11.02 6.42
CA CYS A 12 59.55 9.92 6.06
C CYS A 12 58.94 9.24 7.30
N LEU A 13 59.72 9.02 8.36
CA LEU A 13 59.21 8.46 9.62
C LEU A 13 58.20 9.39 10.30
N VAL A 14 58.50 10.69 10.37
CA VAL A 14 57.63 11.70 11.00
C VAL A 14 56.32 11.87 10.23
N LEU A 15 56.31 11.67 8.91
CA LEU A 15 55.09 11.76 8.10
C LEU A 15 54.29 10.45 8.05
N CYS A 16 54.97 9.29 7.95
CA CYS A 16 54.29 8.01 7.83
C CYS A 16 53.65 7.53 9.13
N ILE A 17 54.25 7.81 10.29
CA ILE A 17 53.71 7.34 11.58
C ILE A 17 52.32 7.95 11.87
N PRO A 18 52.10 9.28 11.79
CA PRO A 18 50.78 9.87 12.02
C PRO A 18 49.75 9.43 10.98
N LEU A 19 50.15 9.26 9.71
CA LEU A 19 49.27 8.76 8.65
C LEU A 19 48.85 7.31 8.88
N CYS A 20 49.78 6.44 9.31
CA CYS A 20 49.46 5.06 9.67
C CYS A 20 48.54 5.00 10.90
N VAL A 21 48.82 5.79 11.95
CA VAL A 21 47.97 5.84 13.15
C VAL A 21 46.57 6.35 12.81
N ALA A 22 46.46 7.40 11.99
CA ALA A 22 45.18 7.90 11.50
C ALA A 22 44.45 6.83 10.67
N TYR A 23 45.13 6.12 9.76
CA TYR A 23 44.54 5.06 8.95
C TYR A 23 44.06 3.87 9.80
N PHE A 24 44.85 3.41 10.76
CA PHE A 24 44.47 2.32 11.66
C PHE A 24 43.32 2.72 12.59
N HIS A 25 43.32 3.94 13.13
CA HIS A 25 42.22 4.40 13.98
C HIS A 25 40.93 4.61 13.17
N SER A 26 41.04 5.14 11.95
CA SER A 26 39.92 5.27 11.01
C SER A 26 39.39 3.91 10.57
N GLY A 27 40.29 2.96 10.29
CA GLY A 27 39.96 1.60 9.89
C GLY A 27 39.34 0.80 11.03
N GLU A 28 39.84 0.95 12.25
CA GLU A 28 39.25 0.33 13.44
C GLU A 28 37.86 0.90 13.72
N LEU A 29 37.68 2.21 13.58
CA LEU A 29 36.37 2.87 13.71
C LEU A 29 35.39 2.36 12.64
N MET A 30 35.84 2.20 11.39
CA MET A 30 35.05 1.63 10.29
C MET A 30 34.66 0.18 10.57
N MET A 31 35.59 -0.65 11.02
CA MET A 31 35.34 -2.07 11.34
C MET A 31 34.39 -2.21 12.53
N ARG A 32 34.55 -1.38 13.57
CA ARG A 32 33.61 -1.31 14.70
C ARG A 32 32.23 -0.88 14.22
N PHE A 33 32.12 0.13 13.36
CA PHE A 33 30.84 0.51 12.78
C PHE A 33 30.19 -0.64 12.01
N VAL A 34 30.90 -1.28 11.06
CA VAL A 34 30.39 -2.41 10.26
C VAL A 34 29.96 -3.58 11.15
N PHE A 35 30.71 -3.86 12.22
CA PHE A 35 30.40 -4.96 13.14
C PHE A 35 29.21 -4.66 14.07
N PHE A 36 29.14 -3.45 14.64
CA PHE A 36 28.09 -3.09 15.62
C PHE A 36 26.80 -2.57 14.97
N TRP A 37 26.86 -2.05 13.74
CA TRP A 37 25.70 -1.52 13.04
C TRP A 37 24.54 -2.52 12.89
N PRO A 38 24.78 -3.80 12.52
CA PRO A 38 23.71 -4.81 12.48
C PRO A 38 23.04 -5.05 13.84
N PHE A 39 23.80 -5.01 14.94
CA PHE A 39 23.23 -5.17 16.29
C PHE A 39 22.39 -3.97 16.69
N PHE A 40 22.89 -2.76 16.41
CA PHE A 40 22.12 -1.53 16.64
C PHE A 40 20.81 -1.54 15.86
N MET A 41 20.86 -1.86 14.56
CA MET A 41 19.66 -1.96 13.72
C MET A 41 18.72 -3.06 14.24
N SER A 42 19.23 -4.24 14.60
CA SER A 42 18.41 -5.33 15.15
C SER A 42 17.69 -4.92 16.43
N ILE A 43 18.40 -4.28 17.37
CA ILE A 43 17.79 -3.77 18.60
C ILE A 43 16.72 -2.73 18.28
N MET A 44 16.99 -1.79 17.38
CA MET A 44 16.03 -0.77 16.96
C MET A 44 14.75 -1.40 16.38
N TRP A 45 14.87 -2.40 15.50
CA TRP A 45 13.72 -3.10 14.93
C TRP A 45 12.97 -3.95 15.95
N ILE A 46 13.67 -4.63 16.86
CA ILE A 46 13.06 -5.43 17.93
C ILE A 46 12.28 -4.51 18.88
N VAL A 47 12.89 -3.43 19.35
CA VAL A 47 12.22 -2.47 20.24
C VAL A 47 11.04 -1.82 19.53
N GLY A 48 11.20 -1.41 18.26
CA GLY A 48 10.11 -0.86 17.45
C GLY A 48 8.95 -1.86 17.26
N GLY A 49 9.26 -3.12 16.98
CA GLY A 49 8.27 -4.19 16.83
C GLY A 49 7.54 -4.52 18.12
N VAL A 50 8.26 -4.61 19.25
CA VAL A 50 7.67 -4.81 20.58
C VAL A 50 6.81 -3.61 20.97
N TYR A 51 7.28 -2.39 20.73
CA TYR A 51 6.50 -1.17 20.96
C TYR A 51 5.21 -1.18 20.12
N PHE A 52 5.32 -1.41 18.82
CA PHE A 52 4.16 -1.53 17.93
C PHE A 52 3.18 -2.61 18.39
N TRP A 53 3.70 -3.76 18.80
CA TRP A 53 2.87 -4.86 19.26
C TRP A 53 2.12 -4.52 20.56
N VAL A 54 2.81 -3.93 21.55
CA VAL A 54 2.24 -3.51 22.83
C VAL A 54 1.21 -2.40 22.65
N TYR A 55 1.47 -1.42 21.78
CA TYR A 55 0.61 -0.24 21.68
C TYR A 55 -0.50 -0.36 20.64
N ARG A 56 -0.31 -1.15 19.57
CA ARG A 56 -1.28 -1.26 18.48
C ARG A 56 -1.78 -2.69 18.30
N GLU A 57 -0.88 -3.61 17.96
CA GLU A 57 -1.26 -4.95 17.49
C GLU A 57 -2.10 -5.74 18.50
N ARG A 58 -1.70 -5.75 19.78
CA ARG A 58 -2.38 -6.56 20.81
C ARG A 58 -3.78 -6.06 21.17
N HIS A 59 -4.08 -4.81 20.86
CA HIS A 59 -5.38 -4.18 21.11
C HIS A 59 -6.27 -4.22 19.87
N TRP A 60 -5.72 -4.60 18.72
CA TRP A 60 -6.47 -4.72 17.49
C TRP A 60 -7.35 -5.97 17.56
N PRO A 61 -8.67 -5.86 17.30
CA PRO A 61 -9.53 -7.02 17.27
C PRO A 61 -9.20 -7.84 16.02
N TRP A 62 -8.49 -8.95 16.18
CA TRP A 62 -8.19 -9.90 15.11
C TRP A 62 -9.29 -10.97 15.02
N GLY A 63 -9.73 -11.28 13.80
CA GLY A 63 -10.63 -12.40 13.51
C GLY A 63 -11.76 -12.04 12.54
N GLU A 64 -12.37 -13.05 11.94
CA GLU A 64 -13.48 -12.88 10.96
C GLU A 64 -14.71 -12.16 11.56
N ASN A 65 -14.86 -12.19 12.88
CA ASN A 65 -15.97 -11.56 13.60
C ASN A 65 -15.60 -10.23 14.24
N ALA A 66 -14.39 -9.70 14.00
CA ALA A 66 -14.02 -8.38 14.49
C ALA A 66 -14.99 -7.33 13.91
N PRO A 67 -15.47 -6.37 14.72
CA PRO A 67 -16.30 -5.30 14.21
C PRO A 67 -15.46 -4.40 13.30
N ALA A 68 -16.03 -3.96 12.17
CA ALA A 68 -15.45 -2.92 11.36
C ALA A 68 -15.26 -1.63 12.18
N PRO A 69 -14.27 -0.78 11.85
CA PRO A 69 -14.10 0.50 12.52
C PRO A 69 -15.36 1.35 12.31
N GLN A 70 -15.95 1.82 13.41
CA GLN A 70 -17.11 2.71 13.35
C GLN A 70 -16.62 4.12 13.03
N LEU A 71 -16.90 4.57 11.82
CA LEU A 71 -16.54 5.92 11.39
C LEU A 71 -17.45 6.94 12.07
N LYS A 72 -16.84 7.92 12.72
CA LYS A 72 -17.56 9.04 13.30
C LYS A 72 -18.35 9.78 12.21
N ASP A 73 -19.60 10.13 12.49
CA ASP A 73 -20.49 10.88 11.60
C ASP A 73 -20.94 10.13 10.32
N ASN A 74 -20.59 8.83 10.19
CA ASN A 74 -21.00 7.95 9.09
C ASN A 74 -20.89 8.60 7.69
N PRO A 75 -19.69 9.10 7.30
CA PRO A 75 -19.51 9.81 6.04
C PRO A 75 -19.88 8.95 4.84
N SER A 76 -20.39 9.57 3.78
CA SER A 76 -20.65 8.85 2.53
C SER A 76 -19.33 8.43 1.87
N ILE A 77 -19.30 7.21 1.32
CA ILE A 77 -18.16 6.66 0.58
C ILE A 77 -18.62 6.25 -0.82
N SER A 78 -17.95 6.75 -1.86
CA SER A 78 -18.20 6.32 -3.24
C SER A 78 -17.11 5.36 -3.70
N ILE A 79 -17.48 4.12 -4.00
CA ILE A 79 -16.59 3.09 -4.54
C ILE A 79 -16.62 3.18 -6.07
N ILE A 80 -15.49 3.43 -6.70
CA ILE A 80 -15.37 3.61 -8.15
C ILE A 80 -14.69 2.38 -8.75
N ILE A 81 -15.34 1.78 -9.74
CA ILE A 81 -14.89 0.54 -10.39
C ILE A 81 -14.80 0.80 -11.91
N PRO A 82 -13.60 0.97 -12.48
CA PRO A 82 -13.42 1.04 -13.92
C PRO A 82 -13.49 -0.38 -14.51
N CYS A 83 -14.34 -0.57 -15.50
CA CYS A 83 -14.56 -1.86 -16.16
C CYS A 83 -14.21 -1.76 -17.65
N PHE A 84 -13.32 -2.63 -18.13
CA PHE A 84 -13.04 -2.80 -19.55
C PHE A 84 -12.86 -4.29 -19.88
N ASN A 85 -13.80 -4.88 -20.60
CA ASN A 85 -13.83 -6.29 -20.95
C ASN A 85 -13.75 -7.25 -19.73
N GLU A 86 -14.59 -6.99 -18.73
CA GLU A 86 -14.62 -7.71 -17.44
C GLU A 86 -15.82 -8.65 -17.29
N GLU A 87 -16.39 -9.18 -18.38
CA GLU A 87 -17.64 -9.96 -18.36
C GLU A 87 -17.64 -11.13 -17.35
N LYS A 88 -16.46 -11.68 -17.02
CA LYS A 88 -16.30 -12.80 -16.09
C LYS A 88 -16.25 -12.39 -14.62
N ASN A 89 -15.76 -11.18 -14.33
CA ASN A 89 -15.43 -10.75 -12.98
C ASN A 89 -16.36 -9.65 -12.47
N VAL A 90 -16.90 -8.82 -13.37
CA VAL A 90 -17.63 -7.58 -13.02
C VAL A 90 -18.78 -7.80 -12.05
N GLU A 91 -19.51 -8.91 -12.18
CA GLU A 91 -20.62 -9.23 -11.29
C GLU A 91 -20.13 -9.55 -9.87
N GLU A 92 -19.10 -10.40 -9.74
CA GLU A 92 -18.49 -10.74 -8.43
C GLU A 92 -17.88 -9.50 -7.77
N THR A 93 -17.17 -8.67 -8.55
CA THR A 93 -16.53 -7.43 -8.08
C THR A 93 -17.54 -6.43 -7.55
N ILE A 94 -18.64 -6.18 -8.27
CA ILE A 94 -19.69 -5.27 -7.82
C ILE A 94 -20.40 -5.81 -6.59
N HIS A 95 -20.69 -7.11 -6.54
CA HIS A 95 -21.28 -7.72 -5.35
C HIS A 95 -20.36 -7.60 -4.13
N ALA A 96 -19.04 -7.78 -4.28
CA ALA A 96 -18.09 -7.58 -3.19
C ALA A 96 -18.02 -6.11 -2.71
N ALA A 97 -18.09 -5.16 -3.65
CA ALA A 97 -18.14 -3.73 -3.33
C ALA A 97 -19.45 -3.32 -2.64
N LEU A 98 -20.57 -3.98 -2.95
CA LEU A 98 -21.85 -3.75 -2.29
C LEU A 98 -21.99 -4.49 -0.95
N ALA A 99 -21.26 -5.58 -0.77
CA ALA A 99 -21.28 -6.40 0.46
C ALA A 99 -20.44 -5.82 1.61
N GLN A 100 -20.11 -4.53 1.55
CA GLN A 100 -19.40 -3.84 2.62
C GLN A 100 -20.28 -3.76 3.87
N ARG A 101 -19.70 -3.97 5.06
CA ARG A 101 -20.38 -3.80 6.35
C ARG A 101 -20.39 -2.32 6.76
N TYR A 102 -20.89 -1.48 5.86
CA TYR A 102 -20.99 -0.03 6.05
C TYR A 102 -22.20 0.50 5.27
N GLU A 103 -23.04 1.31 5.91
CA GLU A 103 -24.36 1.64 5.37
C GLU A 103 -24.31 2.72 4.29
N ASN A 104 -23.45 3.73 4.43
CA ASN A 104 -23.46 4.92 3.58
C ASN A 104 -22.51 4.78 2.38
N ILE A 105 -22.74 3.76 1.55
CA ILE A 105 -21.96 3.48 0.34
C ILE A 105 -22.76 3.70 -0.94
N GLU A 106 -22.07 4.25 -1.92
CA GLU A 106 -22.48 4.32 -3.32
C GLU A 106 -21.43 3.56 -4.16
N VAL A 107 -21.88 2.74 -5.12
CA VAL A 107 -20.98 2.06 -6.06
C VAL A 107 -21.17 2.65 -7.45
N ILE A 108 -20.09 3.08 -8.08
CA ILE A 108 -20.05 3.66 -9.42
C ILE A 108 -19.20 2.78 -10.31
N ALA A 109 -19.84 2.03 -11.21
CA ALA A 109 -19.15 1.26 -12.23
C ALA A 109 -19.04 2.10 -13.52
N VAL A 110 -17.83 2.28 -14.01
CA VAL A 110 -17.55 3.03 -15.25
C VAL A 110 -17.09 2.07 -16.32
N ASN A 111 -17.96 1.81 -17.30
CA ASN A 111 -17.63 1.01 -18.46
C ASN A 111 -16.82 1.84 -19.48
N ASP A 112 -15.55 1.51 -19.64
CA ASP A 112 -14.61 2.20 -20.55
C ASP A 112 -14.71 1.68 -21.98
N GLY A 113 -15.93 1.63 -22.53
CA GLY A 113 -16.15 1.20 -23.92
C GLY A 113 -15.88 -0.29 -24.18
N SER A 114 -16.25 -1.18 -23.26
CA SER A 114 -16.09 -2.63 -23.45
C SER A 114 -16.79 -3.15 -24.71
N THR A 115 -16.18 -4.15 -25.35
CA THR A 115 -16.67 -4.84 -26.56
C THR A 115 -17.36 -6.18 -26.27
N ASP A 116 -17.24 -6.66 -25.04
CA ASP A 116 -17.82 -7.91 -24.56
C ASP A 116 -19.22 -7.69 -23.93
N LYS A 117 -19.69 -8.66 -23.14
CA LYS A 117 -21.00 -8.58 -22.45
C LYS A 117 -21.01 -7.70 -21.20
N THR A 118 -19.89 -7.06 -20.82
CA THR A 118 -19.78 -6.23 -19.61
C THR A 118 -20.88 -5.17 -19.53
N ARG A 119 -21.15 -4.48 -20.64
CA ARG A 119 -22.22 -3.46 -20.71
C ARG A 119 -23.58 -4.02 -20.30
N ALA A 120 -23.99 -5.14 -20.92
CA ALA A 120 -25.29 -5.75 -20.66
C ALA A 120 -25.42 -6.27 -19.22
N ILE A 121 -24.33 -6.78 -18.65
CA ILE A 121 -24.29 -7.22 -17.24
C ILE A 121 -24.48 -6.02 -16.32
N LEU A 122 -23.75 -4.93 -16.55
CA LEU A 122 -23.85 -3.70 -15.77
C LEU A 122 -25.24 -3.08 -15.84
N ASP A 123 -25.84 -2.99 -17.03
CA ASP A 123 -27.20 -2.47 -17.22
C ASP A 123 -28.24 -3.28 -16.43
N ARG A 124 -28.13 -4.62 -16.50
CA ARG A 124 -28.99 -5.53 -15.74
C ARG A 124 -28.85 -5.32 -14.23
N MET A 125 -27.62 -5.19 -13.74
CA MET A 125 -27.36 -4.97 -12.31
C MET A 125 -27.87 -3.61 -11.84
N ALA A 126 -27.65 -2.54 -12.62
CA ALA A 126 -28.09 -1.19 -12.28
C ALA A 126 -29.62 -1.09 -12.19
N ALA A 127 -30.36 -1.84 -13.00
CA ALA A 127 -31.82 -1.90 -12.93
C ALA A 127 -32.34 -2.56 -11.64
N GLN A 128 -31.54 -3.42 -11.01
CA GLN A 128 -31.93 -4.20 -9.82
C GLN A 128 -31.38 -3.59 -8.51
N ILE A 129 -30.30 -2.82 -8.58
CA ILE A 129 -29.54 -2.36 -7.42
C ILE A 129 -29.57 -0.83 -7.35
N PRO A 130 -30.37 -0.23 -6.44
CA PRO A 130 -30.50 1.23 -6.34
C PRO A 130 -29.20 1.97 -5.98
N HIS A 131 -28.28 1.30 -5.26
CA HIS A 131 -27.00 1.87 -4.83
C HIS A 131 -25.88 1.73 -5.88
N LEU A 132 -26.17 1.12 -7.03
CA LEU A 132 -25.25 0.96 -8.15
C LEU A 132 -25.58 1.97 -9.24
N ARG A 133 -24.61 2.82 -9.58
CA ARG A 133 -24.67 3.69 -10.75
C ARG A 133 -23.70 3.21 -11.80
N VAL A 134 -24.16 3.17 -13.04
CA VAL A 134 -23.33 2.76 -14.19
C VAL A 134 -23.17 3.94 -15.13
N ILE A 135 -21.93 4.16 -15.57
CA ILE A 135 -21.58 5.18 -16.56
C ILE A 135 -20.90 4.49 -17.73
N HIS A 136 -21.40 4.68 -18.94
CA HIS A 136 -20.77 4.14 -20.14
C HIS A 136 -20.02 5.25 -20.88
N LEU A 137 -18.73 5.04 -21.07
CA LEU A 137 -17.94 5.82 -22.01
C LEU A 137 -18.22 5.32 -23.43
N ALA A 138 -18.22 6.26 -24.39
CA ALA A 138 -18.52 5.96 -25.79
C ALA A 138 -17.47 5.05 -26.44
N GLN A 139 -16.21 5.20 -26.03
CA GLN A 139 -15.06 4.42 -26.49
C GLN A 139 -14.07 4.26 -25.35
N ASN A 140 -13.15 3.30 -25.48
CA ASN A 140 -12.06 3.11 -24.52
C ASN A 140 -11.13 4.34 -24.53
N GLN A 141 -11.01 5.00 -23.38
CA GLN A 141 -10.11 6.13 -23.13
C GLN A 141 -9.08 5.83 -22.03
N GLY A 142 -9.04 4.59 -21.54
CA GLY A 142 -8.16 4.11 -20.52
C GLY A 142 -8.69 4.31 -19.10
N LYS A 143 -8.18 3.47 -18.19
CA LYS A 143 -8.54 3.43 -16.76
C LYS A 143 -8.51 4.79 -16.07
N ALA A 144 -7.54 5.64 -16.39
CA ALA A 144 -7.42 6.97 -15.78
C ALA A 144 -8.65 7.87 -16.10
N ILE A 145 -9.15 7.80 -17.32
CA ILE A 145 -10.35 8.56 -17.72
C ILE A 145 -11.60 7.95 -17.11
N ALA A 146 -11.68 6.62 -17.04
CA ALA A 146 -12.77 5.94 -16.35
C ALA A 146 -12.84 6.34 -14.87
N LEU A 147 -11.71 6.31 -14.15
CA LEU A 147 -11.61 6.75 -12.76
C LEU A 147 -11.95 8.24 -12.60
N LYS A 148 -11.43 9.11 -13.48
CA LYS A 148 -11.76 10.54 -13.45
C LYS A 148 -13.25 10.79 -13.65
N THR A 149 -13.87 10.04 -14.56
CA THR A 149 -15.32 10.13 -14.83
C THR A 149 -16.12 9.66 -13.61
N GLY A 150 -15.72 8.55 -12.99
CA GLY A 150 -16.34 8.05 -11.77
C GLY A 150 -16.20 9.04 -10.61
N ALA A 151 -15.01 9.62 -10.43
CA ALA A 151 -14.74 10.62 -9.40
C ALA A 151 -15.56 11.91 -9.60
N ALA A 152 -15.70 12.37 -10.84
CA ALA A 152 -16.53 13.53 -11.15
C ALA A 152 -18.04 13.27 -10.94
N ALA A 153 -18.47 12.02 -11.03
CA ALA A 153 -19.85 11.61 -10.83
C ALA A 153 -20.17 11.22 -9.37
N ALA A 154 -19.14 11.04 -8.54
CA ALA A 154 -19.27 10.67 -7.14
C ALA A 154 -19.93 11.78 -6.33
N LYS A 155 -20.78 11.39 -5.38
CA LYS A 155 -21.45 12.33 -4.48
C LYS A 155 -20.74 12.44 -3.12
N SER A 156 -19.86 11.49 -2.84
CA SER A 156 -19.18 11.36 -1.56
C SER A 156 -17.89 12.16 -1.49
N GLU A 157 -17.53 12.57 -0.28
CA GLU A 157 -16.22 13.18 0.02
C GLU A 157 -15.07 12.16 -0.10
N TYR A 158 -15.33 10.91 0.30
CA TYR A 158 -14.35 9.84 0.25
C TYR A 158 -14.56 8.94 -0.96
N LEU A 159 -13.47 8.74 -1.71
CA LEU A 159 -13.45 7.90 -2.91
C LEU A 159 -12.58 6.68 -2.67
N VAL A 160 -13.16 5.49 -2.89
CA VAL A 160 -12.42 4.22 -2.86
C VAL A 160 -12.36 3.68 -4.28
N CYS A 161 -11.17 3.69 -4.88
CA CYS A 161 -10.97 3.21 -6.24
C CYS A 161 -10.48 1.76 -6.20
N ILE A 162 -11.20 0.85 -6.85
CA ILE A 162 -10.81 -0.56 -7.00
C ILE A 162 -10.83 -0.96 -8.47
N ASP A 163 -10.18 -2.06 -8.81
CA ASP A 163 -10.11 -2.57 -10.18
C ASP A 163 -11.33 -3.45 -10.49
N GLY A 164 -11.71 -3.54 -11.77
CA GLY A 164 -12.85 -4.34 -12.21
C GLY A 164 -12.73 -5.86 -11.96
N ASP A 165 -11.52 -6.34 -11.68
CA ASP A 165 -11.16 -7.71 -11.34
C ASP A 165 -10.72 -7.89 -9.87
N ALA A 166 -10.85 -6.84 -9.05
CA ALA A 166 -10.44 -6.85 -7.64
C ALA A 166 -11.65 -6.98 -6.70
N LEU A 167 -11.55 -7.91 -5.75
CA LEU A 167 -12.56 -8.06 -4.70
C LEU A 167 -12.20 -7.25 -3.48
N LEU A 168 -13.10 -6.34 -3.09
CA LEU A 168 -12.96 -5.56 -1.88
C LEU A 168 -13.36 -6.41 -0.66
N ASP A 169 -12.51 -6.44 0.37
CA ASP A 169 -12.83 -7.09 1.63
C ASP A 169 -14.00 -6.37 2.31
N ARG A 170 -14.82 -7.09 3.09
CA ARG A 170 -16.13 -6.59 3.61
C ARG A 170 -16.02 -5.35 4.50
N ASP A 171 -14.84 -5.07 5.07
CA ASP A 171 -14.62 -3.89 5.92
C ASP A 171 -13.62 -2.90 5.32
N ALA A 172 -13.11 -3.17 4.12
CA ALA A 172 -11.98 -2.41 3.58
C ALA A 172 -12.33 -0.94 3.36
N ALA A 173 -13.56 -0.61 2.95
CA ALA A 173 -13.96 0.78 2.79
C ALA A 173 -13.84 1.57 4.11
N ALA A 174 -14.30 0.99 5.22
CA ALA A 174 -14.23 1.63 6.53
C ALA A 174 -12.77 1.77 7.00
N TYR A 175 -11.96 0.72 6.87
CA TYR A 175 -10.54 0.75 7.25
C TYR A 175 -9.71 1.74 6.42
N ILE A 176 -10.02 1.91 5.14
CA ILE A 176 -9.29 2.86 4.27
C ILE A 176 -9.65 4.30 4.63
N VAL A 177 -10.91 4.59 4.98
CA VAL A 177 -11.38 5.95 5.27
C VAL A 177 -11.06 6.38 6.71
N GLU A 178 -11.00 5.45 7.66
CA GLU A 178 -10.76 5.74 9.07
C GLU A 178 -9.54 6.67 9.32
N PRO A 179 -8.34 6.42 8.77
CA PRO A 179 -7.17 7.28 9.01
C PRO A 179 -7.33 8.68 8.42
N MET A 180 -8.11 8.83 7.34
CA MET A 180 -8.38 10.12 6.70
C MET A 180 -9.30 10.99 7.57
N LEU A 181 -10.22 10.38 8.30
CA LEU A 181 -11.11 11.10 9.23
C LEU A 181 -10.35 11.65 10.44
N TYR A 182 -9.47 10.85 11.04
CA TYR A 182 -8.74 11.25 12.25
C TYR A 182 -7.53 12.13 11.97
N ASN A 183 -7.05 12.17 10.72
CA ASN A 183 -5.87 12.95 10.35
C ASN A 183 -6.10 13.74 9.05
N PRO A 184 -6.45 15.05 9.17
CA PRO A 184 -6.67 15.93 8.02
C PRO A 184 -5.45 16.09 7.09
N ARG A 185 -4.25 15.66 7.51
CA ARG A 185 -3.04 15.70 6.66
C ARG A 185 -2.92 14.48 5.74
N VAL A 186 -3.73 13.45 5.92
CA VAL A 186 -3.71 12.24 5.10
C VAL A 186 -4.54 12.48 3.84
N GLY A 187 -3.86 12.60 2.70
CA GLY A 187 -4.52 12.78 1.40
C GLY A 187 -4.96 11.49 0.72
N ALA A 188 -4.36 10.34 1.07
CA ALA A 188 -4.70 9.04 0.51
C ALA A 188 -4.28 7.91 1.45
N VAL A 189 -5.04 6.80 1.41
CA VAL A 189 -4.75 5.55 2.11
C VAL A 189 -4.83 4.42 1.09
N THR A 190 -3.90 3.47 1.18
CA THR A 190 -3.92 2.27 0.34
C THR A 190 -4.23 1.06 1.20
N GLY A 191 -5.11 0.20 0.71
CA GLY A 191 -5.25 -1.14 1.28
C GLY A 191 -4.06 -2.03 0.92
N ASN A 192 -4.05 -3.23 1.48
CA ASN A 192 -3.06 -4.26 1.21
C ASN A 192 -3.62 -5.28 0.18
N PRO A 193 -3.35 -5.12 -1.13
CA PRO A 193 -3.87 -6.01 -2.16
C PRO A 193 -3.29 -7.42 -2.01
N ARG A 194 -4.15 -8.43 -1.96
CA ARG A 194 -3.76 -9.84 -1.84
C ARG A 194 -4.08 -10.59 -3.11
N ILE A 195 -3.08 -11.26 -3.67
CA ILE A 195 -3.26 -12.09 -4.88
C ILE A 195 -4.08 -13.34 -4.52
N ARG A 196 -5.25 -13.49 -5.17
CA ARG A 196 -6.15 -14.65 -5.04
C ARG A 196 -5.55 -15.91 -5.67
N THR A 197 -4.91 -15.79 -6.83
CA THR A 197 -4.32 -16.92 -7.57
C THR A 197 -2.97 -17.32 -6.98
N ARG A 198 -2.98 -18.23 -6.00
CA ARG A 198 -1.77 -18.78 -5.35
C ARG A 198 -1.29 -20.10 -5.98
N SER A 199 -1.42 -20.24 -7.30
CA SER A 199 -1.23 -21.53 -7.98
C SER A 199 0.23 -21.98 -8.09
N THR A 200 1.19 -21.06 -8.20
CA THR A 200 2.60 -21.42 -8.43
C THR A 200 3.49 -21.05 -7.24
N TRP A 201 4.47 -21.91 -6.95
CA TRP A 201 5.47 -21.68 -5.90
C TRP A 201 6.22 -20.34 -6.06
N TRP A 202 6.49 -19.92 -7.31
CA TRP A 202 7.06 -18.61 -7.63
C TRP A 202 6.21 -17.41 -7.20
N VAL A 203 4.87 -17.52 -7.31
CA VAL A 203 3.94 -16.49 -6.85
C VAL A 203 3.96 -16.41 -5.33
N LYS A 204 4.06 -17.56 -4.63
CA LYS A 204 4.18 -17.61 -3.17
C LYS A 204 5.48 -16.97 -2.67
N PHE A 205 6.61 -17.20 -3.37
CA PHE A 205 7.90 -16.59 -3.02
C PHE A 205 7.88 -15.06 -3.20
N ARG A 206 7.33 -14.56 -4.32
CA ARG A 206 7.21 -13.13 -4.60
C ARG A 206 6.31 -12.41 -3.59
N LEU A 207 5.29 -13.09 -3.07
CA LEU A 207 4.41 -12.58 -2.02
C LEU A 207 5.09 -12.58 -0.64
N ALA A 208 5.95 -13.55 -0.34
CA ALA A 208 6.70 -13.59 0.92
C ALA A 208 7.72 -12.44 1.03
N SER A 209 8.21 -11.92 -0.10
CA SER A 209 9.11 -10.76 -0.15
C SER A 209 8.40 -9.40 -0.03
N ILE A 210 7.07 -9.34 -0.07
CA ILE A 210 6.31 -8.11 0.21
C ILE A 210 6.05 -8.10 1.72
N PRO A 211 6.71 -7.22 2.49
CA PRO A 211 6.53 -7.20 3.94
C PRO A 211 5.05 -6.93 4.24
N GLN A 212 4.42 -7.86 4.97
CA GLN A 212 3.04 -7.80 5.46
C GLN A 212 2.82 -6.70 6.52
N LEU A 213 3.76 -5.76 6.66
CA LEU A 213 3.89 -4.79 7.74
C LEU A 213 3.14 -3.47 7.49
N LEU A 214 2.38 -3.37 6.41
CA LEU A 214 1.49 -2.24 6.16
C LEU A 214 0.07 -2.78 5.98
N VAL A 215 -0.57 -2.98 7.13
CA VAL A 215 -2.03 -2.84 7.29
C VAL A 215 -2.27 -1.39 7.67
#